data_AF-A0A5J4U4M0-F1
#
_entry.id   AF-A0A5J4U4M0-F1
#
_cell.length_a   1.000
_cell.length_b   1.000
_cell.length_c   1.000
_cell.angle_alpha   90.00
_cell.angle_beta   90.00
_cell.angle_gamma   90.00
#
_symmetry.space_group_name_H-M   'P 1'
#
loop_
_entity.id
_entity.type
_entity.pdbx_description
1 polymer ?
#
loop_
_entity_poly.entity_id
_entity_poly.type
_entity_poly.pdbx_seq_one_letter_code
_entity_poly.pdbx_strand_id
1 'polypeptide(L)'
;KIIQLKNIERPPELKDNLLWDLLSKLLEFDPNKRITAAEALQHPYFTSPEALADVSQEQKDLAQFAVTAQLEGNSNITEYDKDPTYIVAKTKKKERRKNKILK
;
A
#
# COMPACT_ATOMS: atom_id res chain seq x y z
N LYS A 1 -26.20 27.96 -3.94
CA LYS A 1 -25.35 28.11 -2.72
C LYS A 1 -24.46 26.87 -2.66
N ILE A 2 -23.18 26.97 -2.98
CA ILE A 2 -22.26 25.81 -2.93
C ILE A 2 -21.96 25.57 -1.45
N ILE A 3 -22.18 24.35 -0.97
CA ILE A 3 -21.87 23.96 0.41
C ILE A 3 -20.35 23.90 0.54
N GLN A 4 -19.78 24.80 1.34
CA GLN A 4 -18.36 24.77 1.72
C GLN A 4 -18.20 23.71 2.80
N LEU A 5 -17.93 22.47 2.40
CA LEU A 5 -17.52 21.40 3.33
C LEU A 5 -16.11 21.72 3.81
N LYS A 6 -15.94 21.86 5.13
CA LYS A 6 -14.66 22.25 5.74
C LYS A 6 -13.80 21.05 6.13
N ASN A 7 -14.42 19.89 6.35
CA ASN A 7 -13.77 18.68 6.83
C ASN A 7 -14.64 17.45 6.54
N ILE A 8 -13.99 16.29 6.53
CA ILE A 8 -14.66 14.99 6.52
C ILE A 8 -14.72 14.50 7.97
N GLU A 9 -15.90 14.15 8.45
CA GLU A 9 -16.08 13.57 9.78
C GLU A 9 -15.62 12.11 9.80
N ARG A 10 -15.01 11.69 10.91
CA ARG A 10 -14.56 10.31 11.11
C ARG A 10 -15.77 9.38 11.24
N PRO A 11 -15.93 8.38 10.37
CA PRO A 11 -16.96 7.35 10.56
C PRO A 11 -16.69 6.55 11.83
N PRO A 12 -17.71 6.23 12.64
CA PRO A 12 -17.54 5.49 13.89
C PRO A 12 -17.02 4.06 13.69
N GLU A 13 -17.19 3.49 12.49
CA GLU A 13 -16.68 2.17 12.12
C GLU A 13 -15.14 2.15 12.00
N LEU A 14 -14.53 3.30 11.71
CA LEU A 14 -13.10 3.40 11.48
C LEU A 14 -12.36 3.62 12.80
N LYS A 15 -11.90 2.53 13.41
CA LYS A 15 -11.24 2.52 14.72
C LYS A 15 -9.74 2.79 14.67
N ASP A 16 -9.09 2.53 13.53
CA ASP A 16 -7.66 2.74 13.37
C ASP A 16 -7.33 4.24 13.27
N ASN A 17 -6.52 4.71 14.23
CA ASN A 17 -6.13 6.11 14.32
C ASN A 17 -5.10 6.51 13.25
N LEU A 18 -4.17 5.61 12.88
CA LEU A 18 -3.17 5.88 11.86
C LEU A 18 -3.80 5.93 10.47
N LEU A 19 -4.76 5.04 10.22
CA LEU A 19 -5.55 5.06 8.99
C LEU A 19 -6.34 6.38 8.88
N TRP A 20 -7.02 6.77 9.97
CA TRP A 20 -7.79 8.01 9.97
C TRP A 20 -6.90 9.23 9.73
N ASP A 21 -5.77 9.32 10.43
CA ASP A 21 -4.85 10.45 10.28
C ASP A 21 -4.35 10.58 8.83
N LEU A 22 -3.96 9.47 8.21
CA LEU A 22 -3.57 9.44 6.80
C LEU A 22 -4.71 9.91 5.88
N LEU A 23 -5.92 9.35 6.04
CA LEU A 23 -7.07 9.70 5.21
C LEU A 23 -7.45 11.18 5.36
N SER A 24 -7.39 11.72 6.58
CA SER A 24 -7.71 13.13 6.84
C SER A 24 -6.76 14.06 6.08
N LYS A 25 -5.48 13.70 5.96
CA LYS A 25 -4.46 14.47 5.25
C LYS A 25 -4.55 14.31 3.72
N LEU A 26 -4.90 13.12 3.24
CA LEU A 26 -5.10 12.83 1.81
C LEU A 26 -6.37 13.48 1.25
N LEU A 27 -7.43 13.51 2.05
CA LEU A 27 -8.74 14.03 1.67
C LEU A 27 -8.96 15.48 2.14
N GLU A 28 -7.86 16.20 2.40
CA GLU A 28 -7.89 17.63 2.70
C GLU A 28 -8.47 18.41 1.50
N PHE A 29 -9.43 19.29 1.79
CA PHE A 29 -10.15 20.05 0.77
C PHE A 29 -9.29 21.16 0.19
N ASP A 30 -8.47 21.82 1.01
CA ASP A 30 -7.50 22.82 0.54
C ASP A 30 -6.32 22.11 -0.14
N PRO A 31 -6.16 22.23 -1.48
CA PRO A 31 -5.09 21.53 -2.20
C PRO A 31 -3.69 21.94 -1.73
N ASN A 32 -3.53 23.14 -1.18
CA ASN A 32 -2.25 23.63 -0.68
C ASN A 32 -1.86 23.00 0.67
N LYS A 33 -2.82 22.40 1.38
CA LYS A 33 -2.60 21.70 2.66
C LYS A 33 -2.64 20.19 2.52
N ARG A 34 -3.13 19.68 1.38
CA ARG A 34 -3.17 18.25 1.08
C ARG A 34 -1.75 17.71 0.95
N ILE A 35 -1.46 16.63 1.69
CA ILE A 35 -0.14 16.01 1.64
C ILE A 35 0.17 15.48 0.23
N THR A 36 1.43 15.51 -0.13
CA THR A 36 1.93 14.95 -1.39
C THR A 36 1.98 13.42 -1.33
N ALA A 37 2.06 12.77 -2.49
CA ALA A 37 2.23 11.32 -2.56
C ALA A 37 3.51 10.84 -1.84
N ALA A 38 4.59 11.61 -1.94
CA ALA A 38 5.85 11.30 -1.28
C ALA A 38 5.72 11.36 0.25
N GLU A 39 5.06 12.39 0.78
CA GLU A 39 4.79 12.50 2.23
C GLU A 39 3.83 11.40 2.72
N ALA A 40 2.81 11.06 1.92
CA ALA A 40 1.87 9.99 2.25
C ALA A 40 2.57 8.63 2.38
N LEU A 41 3.55 8.33 1.52
CA LEU A 41 4.33 7.09 1.60
C LEU A 41 5.18 6.99 2.88
N GLN A 42 5.60 8.13 3.44
CA GLN A 42 6.38 8.16 4.69
C GLN A 42 5.50 8.09 5.94
N HIS A 43 4.17 8.10 5.80
CA HIS A 43 3.25 8.13 6.91
C HIS A 43 3.37 6.87 7.81
N PRO A 44 3.24 6.98 9.14
CA PRO A 44 3.33 5.83 10.06
C PRO A 44 2.35 4.69 9.77
N TYR A 45 1.26 4.98 9.06
CA TYR A 45 0.34 3.94 8.58
C TYR A 45 1.05 2.91 7.68
N PHE A 46 2.06 3.31 6.91
CA PHE A 46 2.87 2.42 6.08
C PHE A 46 4.24 2.08 6.68
N THR A 47 4.79 2.94 7.56
CA THR A 47 6.17 2.83 8.06
C THR A 47 6.27 2.40 9.52
N SER A 48 5.15 2.18 10.21
CA SER A 48 5.15 1.68 11.59
C SER A 48 5.72 0.26 11.68
N PRO A 49 6.30 -0.12 12.85
CA PRO A 49 6.76 -1.49 13.08
C PRO A 49 5.69 -2.54 12.80
N GLU A 50 4.43 -2.24 13.11
CA GLU A 50 3.29 -3.12 12.84
C GLU A 50 3.08 -3.32 11.34
N ALA A 51 3.09 -2.24 10.55
CA ALA A 51 2.95 -2.32 9.09
C ALA A 51 4.13 -3.07 8.43
N LEU A 52 5.34 -2.90 8.95
CA LEU A 52 6.52 -3.63 8.47
C LEU A 52 6.47 -5.12 8.86
N ALA A 53 5.86 -5.46 9.99
CA ALA A 53 5.66 -6.84 10.42
C ALA A 53 4.62 -7.59 9.57
N ASP A 54 3.69 -6.88 8.93
CA ASP A 54 2.67 -7.46 8.04
C ASP A 54 3.23 -7.94 6.69
N VAL A 55 4.48 -7.60 6.36
CA VAL A 55 5.14 -8.06 5.13
C VAL A 55 5.41 -9.56 5.21
N SER A 56 4.70 -10.33 4.38
CA SER A 56 4.76 -11.78 4.35
C SER A 56 6.08 -12.31 3.80
N GLN A 57 6.40 -13.57 4.11
CA GLN A 57 7.58 -14.22 3.55
C GLN A 57 7.49 -14.33 2.02
N GLU A 58 6.31 -14.60 1.46
CA GLU A 58 6.15 -14.68 0.01
C GLU A 58 6.41 -13.35 -0.70
N GLN A 59 6.11 -12.21 -0.05
CA GLN A 59 6.46 -10.88 -0.56
C GLN A 59 7.99 -10.70 -0.58
N LYS A 60 8.68 -11.12 0.49
CA LYS A 60 10.15 -11.09 0.57
C LYS A 60 10.80 -11.95 -0.50
N ASP A 61 10.30 -13.15 -0.71
CA ASP A 61 10.83 -14.06 -1.73
C ASP A 61 10.62 -13.47 -3.13
N LEU A 62 9.45 -12.89 -3.43
CA LEU A 62 9.18 -12.28 -4.73
C LEU A 62 10.08 -11.08 -5.02
N ALA A 63 10.34 -10.25 -4.01
CA ALA A 63 11.29 -9.15 -4.11
C ALA A 63 12.72 -9.65 -4.43
N GLN A 64 13.15 -10.73 -3.76
CA GLN A 64 14.46 -11.35 -4.03
C GLN A 64 14.56 -11.95 -5.44
N PHE A 65 13.48 -12.55 -5.95
CA PHE A 65 13.43 -13.03 -7.32
C PHE A 65 13.57 -11.89 -8.33
N ALA A 66 12.94 -10.73 -8.08
CA ALA A 66 13.10 -9.55 -8.93
C ALA A 66 14.55 -9.05 -8.95
N VAL A 67 15.22 -9.01 -7.79
CA VAL A 67 16.66 -8.67 -7.70
C VAL A 67 17.50 -9.62 -8.55
N THR A 68 17.27 -10.92 -8.43
CA THR A 68 18.01 -11.95 -9.18
C THR A 68 17.79 -11.81 -10.69
N ALA A 69 16.55 -11.64 -11.12
CA ALA A 69 16.21 -11.46 -12.53
C ALA A 69 16.87 -10.21 -13.12
N GLN A 70 17.01 -9.13 -12.34
CA GLN A 70 17.72 -7.95 -12.81
C GLN A 70 19.22 -8.23 -13.02
N LEU A 71 19.85 -8.98 -12.11
CA LEU A 71 21.25 -9.40 -12.24
C LEU A 71 21.48 -10.31 -13.46
N GLU A 72 20.47 -11.10 -13.83
CA GLU A 72 20.46 -11.94 -15.03
C GLU A 72 20.20 -11.15 -16.33
N GLY A 73 20.05 -9.83 -16.25
CA GLY A 73 19.94 -8.94 -17.41
C GLY A 73 18.52 -8.46 -17.74
N ASN A 74 17.54 -8.70 -16.85
CA ASN A 74 16.19 -8.17 -17.04
C ASN A 74 16.12 -6.66 -16.71
N SER A 75 16.23 -5.82 -17.74
CA SER A 75 16.14 -4.36 -17.60
C SER A 75 14.74 -3.81 -17.26
N ASN A 76 13.69 -4.66 -17.29
CA ASN A 76 12.34 -4.21 -16.96
C ASN A 76 12.08 -4.14 -15.44
N ILE A 77 12.99 -4.69 -14.61
CA ILE A 77 12.87 -4.66 -13.16
C ILE A 77 13.20 -3.27 -12.63
N THR A 78 12.26 -2.69 -11.90
CA THR A 78 12.37 -1.37 -11.26
C THR A 78 12.81 -1.47 -9.80
N GLU A 79 13.05 -0.34 -9.14
CA GLU A 79 13.32 -0.30 -7.69
C GLU A 79 12.14 -0.81 -6.85
N TYR A 80 10.91 -0.59 -7.30
CA TYR A 80 9.68 -1.00 -6.61
C TYR A 80 9.45 -2.52 -6.62
N ASP A 81 9.98 -3.23 -7.63
CA ASP A 81 9.87 -4.69 -7.72
C ASP A 81 10.77 -5.41 -6.71
N LYS A 82 11.80 -4.72 -6.20
CA LYS A 82 12.82 -5.28 -5.30
C LYS A 82 12.55 -5.02 -3.83
N ASP A 83 11.53 -4.23 -3.53
CA ASP A 83 11.12 -3.92 -2.16
C ASP A 83 9.86 -4.71 -1.82
N PRO A 84 9.91 -5.60 -0.81
CA PRO A 84 8.77 -6.43 -0.45
C PRO A 84 7.57 -5.64 0.08
N THR A 85 7.76 -4.42 0.57
CA THR A 85 6.68 -3.54 1.06
C THR A 85 5.78 -3.04 -0.07
N TYR A 86 6.28 -3.01 -1.31
CA TYR A 86 5.54 -2.61 -2.50
C TYR A 86 4.81 -3.77 -3.20
N ILE A 87 5.01 -5.01 -2.71
CA ILE A 87 4.42 -6.20 -3.32
C ILE A 87 3.05 -6.47 -2.72
N VAL A 88 2.01 -6.56 -3.55
CA VAL A 88 0.65 -6.84 -3.08
C VAL A 88 0.53 -8.31 -2.66
N ALA A 89 0.23 -8.54 -1.38
CA ALA A 89 -0.06 -9.87 -0.85
C ALA A 89 -1.20 -10.53 -1.64
N LYS A 90 -0.97 -11.76 -2.12
CA LYS A 90 -1.98 -12.52 -2.86
C LYS A 90 -3.09 -12.91 -1.90
N THR A 91 -4.31 -12.41 -2.12
CA THR A 91 -5.47 -12.89 -1.38
C THR A 91 -5.83 -14.32 -1.80
N LYS A 92 -6.21 -15.16 -0.82
CA LYS A 92 -6.65 -16.56 -1.01
C LYS A 92 -7.76 -16.76 -2.07
N LYS A 93 -8.45 -15.69 -2.49
CA LYS A 93 -9.44 -15.73 -3.58
C LYS A 93 -8.82 -16.09 -4.94
N LYS A 94 -7.54 -15.75 -5.18
CA LYS A 94 -6.85 -16.05 -6.45
C LYS A 94 -6.39 -17.52 -6.51
N GLU A 95 -6.11 -18.14 -5.36
CA GLU A 95 -5.81 -19.58 -5.19
C GLU A 95 -6.95 -20.47 -5.73
N ARG A 96 -8.20 -20.10 -5.41
CA ARG A 96 -9.40 -20.85 -5.80
C ARG A 96 -9.63 -20.92 -7.31
N ARG A 97 -9.16 -19.93 -8.09
CA ARG A 97 -9.28 -19.95 -9.56
C ARG A 97 -8.30 -20.93 -10.20
N LYS A 98 -7.11 -21.12 -9.63
CA LYS A 98 -6.15 -22.12 -10.14
C LYS A 98 -6.68 -23.55 -9.96
N ASN A 99 -7.30 -23.84 -8.81
CA ASN A 99 -7.80 -25.19 -8.50
C ASN A 99 -9.12 -25.56 -9.19
N LYS A 100 -9.79 -24.61 -9.88
CA LYS A 100 -11.02 -24.86 -10.64
C LYS A 100 -10.77 -25.05 -12.14
N ILE A 101 -9.58 -24.68 -12.63
CA ILE A 101 -9.16 -24.88 -14.03
C ILE A 101 -8.41 -26.23 -14.19
N LEU A 102 -7.98 -26.84 -13.07
CA LEU A 102 -7.25 -28.11 -13.04
C LEU A 102 -8.13 -29.32 -12.62
N LYS A 103 -9.45 -29.24 -12.83
CA LYS A 103 -10.39 -30.36 -12.66
C LYS A 103 -11.23 -30.53 -13.91
#